data_AF-A0A836BVT2-F1
#
_entry.id   AF-A0A836BVT2-F1
#
_cell.length_a   1.000
_cell.length_b   1.000
_cell.length_c   1.000
_cell.angle_alpha   90.00
_cell.angle_beta   90.00
_cell.angle_gamma   90.00
#
_symmetry.space_group_name_H-M   'P 1'
#
loop_
_entity.id
_entity.type
_entity.pdbx_description
1 polymer ?
#
loop_
_entity_poly.entity_id
_entity_poly.type
_entity_poly.pdbx_seq_one_letter_code
_entity_poly.pdbx_strand_id
1 'polypeptide(L)'
;MQAAGIESQAELERILAPNKAWPHPAHQDGWKLSHDAIRRDMDALLSGLERTRALVESGRALEAWQVAHMQLLVKDMYHNVHAHHDHEEEIFFPWMESRVVVPPKMSSDHKTLMALLDRTRDLAAAMRPGSAQGCKSLVSDLLSTFSTLRAHMRQHLEEEEIVGLPLMRKHFTAAELEVCEKKIVADLKPSDMAFFLRPMDMPTKRATMTRFGIPRLVQTLVLLPAVRRDARTVMHAYAELAAGEQLQRSKGARKGFLCFAA
;
A
#
# COMPACT_ATOMS: atom_id res chain seq x y z
N MET A 1 -15.15 18.45 -9.56
CA MET A 1 -15.37 18.46 -11.03
C MET A 1 -14.83 19.72 -11.71
N GLN A 2 -15.22 20.93 -11.29
CA GLN A 2 -14.67 22.17 -11.87
C GLN A 2 -13.14 22.30 -11.76
N ALA A 3 -12.53 21.80 -10.69
CA ALA A 3 -11.07 21.87 -10.47
C ALA A 3 -10.22 21.13 -11.52
N ALA A 4 -10.77 20.13 -12.20
CA ALA A 4 -10.07 19.38 -13.27
C ALA A 4 -10.47 19.84 -14.68
N GLY A 5 -11.26 20.92 -14.79
CA GLY A 5 -11.82 21.37 -16.07
C GLY A 5 -12.71 20.30 -16.73
N ILE A 6 -13.36 19.45 -15.94
CA ILE A 6 -14.26 18.40 -16.43
C ILE A 6 -15.69 18.93 -16.36
N GLU A 7 -16.32 19.05 -17.53
CA GLU A 7 -17.56 19.81 -17.73
C GLU A 7 -18.80 18.97 -17.40
N SER A 8 -18.71 17.64 -17.40
CA SER A 8 -19.84 16.76 -17.12
C SER A 8 -19.41 15.38 -16.59
N GLN A 9 -20.36 14.68 -15.97
CA GLN A 9 -20.18 13.30 -15.51
C GLN A 9 -19.89 12.34 -16.69
N ALA A 10 -20.55 12.55 -17.83
CA ALA A 10 -20.30 11.76 -19.03
C ALA A 10 -18.88 11.95 -19.58
N GLU A 11 -18.33 13.17 -19.48
CA GLU A 11 -16.93 13.42 -19.83
C GLU A 11 -15.97 12.67 -18.88
N LEU A 12 -16.23 12.72 -17.57
CA LEU A 12 -15.44 12.01 -16.56
C LEU A 12 -15.42 10.50 -16.85
N GLU A 13 -16.59 9.89 -17.07
CA GLU A 13 -16.72 8.47 -17.37
C GLU A 13 -15.96 8.09 -18.64
N ARG A 14 -16.03 8.92 -19.68
CA ARG A 14 -15.28 8.71 -20.93
C ARG A 14 -13.76 8.79 -20.73
N ILE A 15 -13.28 9.71 -19.88
CA ILE A 15 -11.84 9.86 -19.57
C ILE A 15 -11.32 8.64 -18.79
N LEU A 16 -12.11 8.16 -17.82
CA LEU A 16 -11.73 7.04 -16.95
C LEU A 16 -11.92 5.67 -17.61
N ALA A 17 -12.81 5.56 -18.61
CA ALA A 17 -12.99 4.36 -19.41
C ALA A 17 -11.78 4.07 -20.33
N PRO A 18 -11.63 2.82 -20.80
CA PRO A 18 -10.67 2.49 -21.84
C PRO A 18 -10.92 3.30 -23.12
N ASN A 19 -9.87 3.83 -23.71
CA ASN A 19 -9.90 4.57 -24.97
C ASN A 19 -8.55 4.45 -25.71
N LYS A 20 -8.40 5.14 -26.85
CA LYS A 20 -7.17 5.06 -27.67
C LYS A 20 -5.91 5.52 -26.92
N ALA A 21 -6.01 6.54 -26.07
CA ALA A 21 -4.89 7.05 -25.27
C ALA A 21 -4.63 6.20 -24.03
N TRP A 22 -5.66 5.52 -23.53
CA TRP A 22 -5.64 4.73 -22.30
C TRP A 22 -6.30 3.36 -22.51
N PRO A 23 -5.54 2.32 -22.89
CA PRO A 23 -6.10 1.02 -23.27
C PRO A 23 -6.74 0.25 -22.10
N HIS A 24 -6.55 0.72 -20.87
CA HIS A 24 -7.07 0.12 -19.64
C HIS A 24 -7.94 1.12 -18.87
N PRO A 25 -8.91 0.62 -18.09
CA PRO A 25 -9.73 1.48 -17.24
C PRO A 25 -8.87 2.08 -16.11
N ALA A 26 -9.21 3.28 -15.66
CA ALA A 26 -8.41 4.04 -14.69
C ALA A 26 -8.18 3.32 -13.35
N HIS A 27 -9.09 2.41 -12.94
CA HIS A 27 -8.89 1.60 -11.73
C HIS A 27 -7.71 0.62 -11.82
N GLN A 28 -7.11 0.47 -13.02
CA GLN A 28 -5.91 -0.31 -13.22
C GLN A 28 -4.67 0.57 -13.34
N ASP A 29 -4.74 1.90 -13.37
CA ASP A 29 -3.54 2.73 -13.51
C ASP A 29 -2.60 2.51 -12.30
N GLY A 30 -1.28 2.54 -12.52
CA GLY A 30 -0.30 2.21 -11.47
C GLY A 30 -0.47 3.06 -10.21
N TRP A 31 -0.77 4.35 -10.39
CA TRP A 31 -1.06 5.29 -9.30
C TRP A 31 -2.21 4.79 -8.41
N LYS A 32 -3.36 4.46 -9.02
CA LYS A 32 -4.53 3.93 -8.30
C LYS A 32 -4.27 2.57 -7.63
N LEU A 33 -3.50 1.70 -8.28
CA LEU A 33 -3.16 0.39 -7.72
C LEU A 33 -2.27 0.52 -6.47
N SER A 34 -1.35 1.49 -6.44
CA SER A 34 -0.56 1.82 -5.25
C SER A 34 -1.45 2.29 -4.09
N HIS A 35 -2.46 3.12 -4.38
CA HIS A 35 -3.41 3.58 -3.36
C HIS A 35 -4.21 2.42 -2.77
N ASP A 36 -4.60 1.45 -3.59
CA ASP A 36 -5.30 0.26 -3.12
C ASP A 36 -4.42 -0.63 -2.23
N ALA A 37 -3.12 -0.69 -2.49
CA ALA A 37 -2.16 -1.36 -1.62
C ALA A 37 -2.06 -0.66 -0.26
N ILE A 38 -1.97 0.68 -0.24
CA ILE A 38 -1.95 1.47 0.99
C ILE A 38 -3.24 1.26 1.79
N ARG A 39 -4.42 1.39 1.15
CA ARG A 39 -5.71 1.20 1.82
C ARG A 39 -5.82 -0.18 2.45
N ARG A 40 -5.44 -1.23 1.72
CA ARG A 40 -5.47 -2.61 2.21
C ARG A 40 -4.63 -2.77 3.47
N ASP A 41 -3.39 -2.30 3.43
CA ASP A 41 -2.46 -2.43 4.56
C ASP A 41 -2.95 -1.62 5.77
N MET A 42 -3.51 -0.44 5.54
CA MET A 42 -4.05 0.38 6.60
C MET A 42 -5.27 -0.27 7.27
N ASP A 43 -6.15 -0.88 6.48
CA ASP A 43 -7.33 -1.60 7.00
C ASP A 43 -6.91 -2.85 7.79
N ALA A 44 -5.92 -3.59 7.31
CA ALA A 44 -5.37 -4.76 7.99
C ALA A 44 -4.67 -4.38 9.31
N LEU A 45 -3.89 -3.30 9.32
CA LEU A 45 -3.22 -2.81 10.52
C LEU A 45 -4.21 -2.29 11.56
N LEU A 46 -5.26 -1.58 11.13
CA LEU A 46 -6.31 -1.09 12.03
C LEU A 46 -6.97 -2.26 12.76
N SER A 47 -7.36 -3.30 12.02
CA SER A 47 -7.98 -4.50 12.60
C SER A 47 -7.08 -5.16 13.66
N GLY A 48 -5.77 -5.28 13.37
CA GLY A 48 -4.80 -5.80 14.34
C GLY A 48 -4.62 -4.92 15.58
N LEU A 49 -4.63 -3.59 15.42
CA LEU A 49 -4.54 -2.63 16.52
C LEU A 49 -5.79 -2.64 17.39
N GLU A 50 -6.99 -2.68 16.79
CA GLU A 50 -8.26 -2.78 17.51
C GLU A 50 -8.34 -4.07 18.32
N ARG A 51 -7.93 -5.20 17.72
CA ARG A 51 -7.85 -6.47 18.42
C ARG A 51 -6.85 -6.41 19.58
N THR A 52 -5.65 -5.86 19.34
CA THR A 52 -4.62 -5.71 20.38
C THR A 52 -5.12 -4.85 21.54
N ARG A 53 -5.80 -3.73 21.27
CA ARG A 53 -6.44 -2.90 22.30
C ARG A 53 -7.46 -3.70 23.10
N ALA A 54 -8.37 -4.41 22.45
CA ALA A 54 -9.41 -5.18 23.13
C ALA A 54 -8.81 -6.25 24.08
N LEU A 55 -7.72 -6.91 23.67
CA LEU A 55 -7.03 -7.88 24.51
C LEU A 55 -6.42 -7.20 25.74
N VAL A 56 -5.72 -6.08 25.56
CA VAL A 56 -5.13 -5.31 26.67
C VAL A 56 -6.22 -4.79 27.61
N GLU A 57 -7.35 -4.30 27.10
CA GLU A 57 -8.48 -3.85 27.91
C GLU A 57 -9.13 -4.98 28.72
N SER A 58 -9.11 -6.21 28.21
CA SER A 58 -9.54 -7.41 28.94
C SER A 58 -8.55 -7.90 30.01
N GLY A 59 -7.43 -7.20 30.19
CA GLY A 59 -6.39 -7.57 31.16
C GLY A 59 -5.35 -8.56 30.64
N ARG A 60 -5.38 -8.94 29.35
CA ARG A 60 -4.33 -9.79 28.77
C ARG A 60 -3.05 -9.00 28.59
N ALA A 61 -1.94 -9.61 29.02
CA ALA A 61 -0.61 -9.07 28.78
C ALA A 61 -0.32 -8.99 27.28
N LEU A 62 0.48 -8.00 26.90
CA LEU A 62 0.97 -7.84 25.53
C LEU A 62 2.17 -8.78 25.33
N GLU A 63 2.04 -9.72 24.40
CA GLU A 63 3.02 -10.78 24.18
C GLU A 63 4.14 -10.35 23.22
N ALA A 64 5.29 -11.04 23.31
CA ALA A 64 6.46 -10.73 22.48
C ALA A 64 6.20 -10.82 20.98
N TRP A 65 5.41 -11.80 20.54
CA TRP A 65 5.06 -11.96 19.13
C TRP A 65 4.16 -10.81 18.63
N GLN A 66 3.25 -10.30 19.47
CA GLN A 66 2.38 -9.17 19.09
C GLN A 66 3.20 -7.91 18.87
N VAL A 67 4.15 -7.64 19.77
CA VAL A 67 5.08 -6.51 19.65
C VAL A 67 5.93 -6.64 18.39
N ALA A 68 6.51 -7.82 18.15
CA ALA A 68 7.34 -8.05 16.97
C ALA A 68 6.56 -7.87 15.66
N HIS A 69 5.33 -8.37 15.59
CA HIS A 69 4.47 -8.17 14.42
C HIS A 69 4.07 -6.72 14.25
N MET A 70 3.66 -6.01 15.31
CA MET A 70 3.30 -4.61 15.22
C MET A 70 4.47 -3.77 14.68
N GLN A 71 5.67 -4.00 15.20
CA GLN A 71 6.89 -3.32 14.75
C GLN A 71 7.25 -3.66 13.30
N LEU A 72 7.13 -4.93 12.90
CA LEU A 72 7.35 -5.35 11.51
C LEU A 72 6.39 -4.64 10.56
N LEU A 73 5.10 -4.67 10.86
CA LEU A 73 4.05 -4.15 9.97
C LEU A 73 4.10 -2.63 9.87
N VAL A 74 4.29 -1.93 10.99
CA VAL A 74 4.44 -0.47 10.98
C VAL A 74 5.70 -0.06 10.21
N LYS A 75 6.80 -0.79 10.36
CA LYS A 75 8.03 -0.53 9.58
C LYS A 75 7.82 -0.75 8.08
N ASP A 76 7.13 -1.82 7.70
CA ASP A 76 6.82 -2.13 6.29
C ASP A 76 5.93 -1.05 5.68
N MET A 77 4.83 -0.70 6.35
CA MET A 77 3.95 0.40 5.93
C MET A 77 4.69 1.73 5.85
N TYR A 78 5.53 2.05 6.85
CA TYR A 78 6.35 3.28 6.86
C TYR A 78 7.18 3.37 5.58
N HIS A 79 7.90 2.30 5.23
CA HIS A 79 8.71 2.29 4.01
C HIS A 79 7.87 2.49 2.74
N ASN A 80 6.78 1.73 2.60
CA ASN A 80 5.98 1.74 1.38
C ASN A 80 5.23 3.06 1.18
N VAL A 81 4.72 3.65 2.27
CA VAL A 81 4.04 4.94 2.23
C VAL A 81 5.03 6.07 1.92
N HIS A 82 6.24 6.05 2.48
CA HIS A 82 7.28 7.01 2.10
C HIS A 82 7.65 6.89 0.63
N ALA A 83 8.00 5.68 0.18
CA ALA A 83 8.41 5.46 -1.21
C ALA A 83 7.34 5.93 -2.21
N HIS A 84 6.06 5.68 -1.92
CA HIS A 84 4.96 6.14 -2.76
C HIS A 84 4.90 7.67 -2.88
N HIS A 85 4.90 8.40 -1.77
CA HIS A 85 4.83 9.86 -1.80
C HIS A 85 6.13 10.49 -2.32
N ASP A 86 7.29 9.88 -2.08
CA ASP A 86 8.56 10.31 -2.68
C ASP A 86 8.49 10.18 -4.20
N HIS A 87 7.94 9.10 -4.74
CA HIS A 87 7.72 8.96 -6.19
C HIS A 87 6.74 10.00 -6.74
N GLU A 88 5.74 10.41 -5.97
CA GLU A 88 4.82 11.48 -6.36
C GLU A 88 5.54 12.83 -6.45
N GLU A 89 6.26 13.21 -5.39
CA GLU A 89 6.96 14.49 -5.31
C GLU A 89 8.13 14.61 -6.29
N GLU A 90 8.88 13.52 -6.49
CA GLU A 90 10.12 13.56 -7.27
C GLU A 90 9.91 13.23 -8.75
N ILE A 91 8.86 12.49 -9.09
CA ILE A 91 8.65 11.97 -10.45
C ILE A 91 7.29 12.39 -10.98
N PHE A 92 6.21 12.07 -10.25
CA PHE A 92 4.87 12.09 -10.81
C PHE A 92 4.30 13.50 -10.94
N PHE A 93 4.28 14.28 -9.86
CA PHE A 93 3.79 15.65 -9.87
C PHE A 93 4.63 16.56 -10.78
N PRO A 94 5.97 16.55 -10.74
CA PRO A 94 6.77 17.35 -11.67
C PRO A 94 6.49 17.00 -13.14
N TRP A 95 6.25 15.72 -13.45
CA TRP A 95 5.87 15.30 -14.79
C TRP A 95 4.48 15.83 -15.19
N MET A 96 3.48 15.76 -14.30
CA MET A 96 2.16 16.34 -14.54
C MET A 96 2.24 17.86 -14.74
N GLU A 97 3.03 18.55 -13.91
CA GLU A 97 3.24 20.00 -13.95
C GLU A 97 3.85 20.52 -15.25
N SER A 98 4.43 19.62 -16.07
CA SER A 98 4.87 19.97 -17.43
C SER A 98 3.74 20.40 -18.37
N ARG A 99 2.46 20.09 -18.03
CA ARG A 99 1.29 20.43 -18.87
C ARG A 99 0.08 20.94 -18.11
N VAL A 100 -0.08 20.57 -16.84
CA VAL A 100 -1.26 20.90 -16.04
C VAL A 100 -0.85 21.51 -14.71
N VAL A 101 -1.70 22.36 -14.14
CA VAL A 101 -1.50 22.80 -12.76
C VAL A 101 -1.99 21.70 -11.83
N VAL A 102 -1.05 21.05 -11.11
CA VAL A 102 -1.40 20.09 -10.06
C VAL A 102 -1.98 20.86 -8.87
N PRO A 103 -3.14 20.46 -8.32
CA PRO A 103 -3.69 21.10 -7.12
C PRO A 103 -2.67 21.08 -5.97
N PRO A 104 -2.29 22.26 -5.41
CA PRO A 104 -1.26 22.31 -4.36
C PRO A 104 -1.58 21.47 -3.13
N LYS A 105 -2.87 21.20 -2.90
CA LYS A 105 -3.34 20.41 -1.78
C LYS A 105 -2.79 18.97 -1.80
N MET A 106 -2.62 18.36 -2.97
CA MET A 106 -2.11 16.99 -3.12
C MET A 106 -0.75 16.86 -2.42
N SER A 107 0.23 17.67 -2.81
CA SER A 107 1.55 17.70 -2.14
C SER A 107 1.49 18.23 -0.70
N SER A 108 0.71 19.29 -0.42
CA SER A 108 0.73 19.92 0.90
C SER A 108 0.20 19.01 2.02
N ASP A 109 -0.71 18.08 1.71
CA ASP A 109 -1.23 17.10 2.66
C ASP A 109 -0.15 16.10 3.11
N HIS A 110 0.85 15.81 2.26
CA HIS A 110 1.93 14.86 2.55
C HIS A 110 2.66 15.20 3.84
N LYS A 111 2.92 16.49 4.11
CA LYS A 111 3.59 16.92 5.35
C LYS A 111 2.85 16.47 6.61
N THR A 112 1.52 16.60 6.62
CA THR A 112 0.69 16.18 7.76
C THR A 112 0.66 14.65 7.88
N LEU A 113 0.54 13.96 6.74
CA LEU A 113 0.55 12.50 6.70
C LEU A 113 1.88 11.92 7.19
N MET A 114 3.02 12.48 6.76
CA MET A 114 4.35 12.02 7.17
C MET A 114 4.58 12.25 8.67
N ALA A 115 4.12 13.37 9.24
CA ALA A 115 4.22 13.59 10.68
C ALA A 115 3.41 12.57 11.50
N LEU A 116 2.20 12.22 11.05
CA LEU A 116 1.37 11.18 11.68
C LEU A 116 1.96 9.77 11.51
N LEU A 117 2.59 9.51 10.37
CA LEU A 117 3.30 8.27 10.08
C LEU A 117 4.54 8.11 10.96
N ASP A 118 5.36 9.17 11.11
CA ASP A 118 6.50 9.23 12.04
C ASP A 118 6.06 8.95 13.47
N ARG A 119 4.97 9.59 13.92
CA ARG A 119 4.43 9.34 15.26
C ARG A 119 3.97 7.90 15.45
N THR A 120 3.32 7.31 14.44
CA THR A 120 2.89 5.91 14.45
C THR A 120 4.10 4.98 14.55
N ARG A 121 5.16 5.22 13.77
CA ARG A 121 6.43 4.48 13.83
C ARG A 121 7.03 4.53 15.23
N ASP A 122 7.13 5.71 15.82
CA ASP A 122 7.78 5.88 17.12
C ASP A 122 7.01 5.19 18.25
N LEU A 123 5.68 5.28 18.23
CA LEU A 123 4.82 4.58 19.18
C LEU A 123 4.95 3.06 19.07
N ALA A 124 4.95 2.51 17.84
CA ALA A 124 5.15 1.09 17.61
C ALA A 124 6.56 0.62 18.04
N ALA A 125 7.59 1.42 17.75
CA ALA A 125 8.97 1.14 18.16
C ALA A 125 9.15 1.16 19.69
N ALA A 126 8.34 1.96 20.41
CA ALA A 126 8.35 2.02 21.87
C ALA A 126 7.65 0.82 22.54
N MET A 127 6.85 0.03 21.80
CA MET A 127 6.14 -1.12 22.37
C MET A 127 7.11 -2.15 22.96
N ARG A 128 6.76 -2.68 24.13
CA ARG A 128 7.48 -3.76 24.81
C ARG A 128 6.47 -4.79 25.31
N PRO A 129 6.85 -6.08 25.38
CA PRO A 129 6.00 -7.07 26.01
C PRO A 129 5.83 -6.71 27.49
N GLY A 130 4.64 -6.91 28.04
CA GLY A 130 4.38 -6.45 29.41
C GLY A 130 2.95 -6.62 29.87
N SER A 131 2.70 -6.21 31.11
CA SER A 131 1.37 -6.28 31.70
C SER A 131 0.38 -5.40 30.92
N ALA A 132 -0.89 -5.78 30.94
CA ALA A 132 -1.96 -5.01 30.33
C ALA A 132 -1.96 -3.55 30.79
N GLN A 133 -1.85 -3.33 32.10
CA GLN A 133 -1.83 -2.00 32.69
C GLN A 133 -0.62 -1.17 32.22
N GLY A 134 0.54 -1.79 32.08
CA GLY A 134 1.76 -1.11 31.63
C GLY A 134 1.74 -0.70 30.14
N CYS A 135 0.95 -1.41 29.31
CA CYS A 135 0.90 -1.15 27.87
C CYS A 135 -0.35 -0.36 27.42
N LYS A 136 -1.34 -0.18 28.30
CA LYS A 136 -2.67 0.35 27.94
C LYS A 136 -2.63 1.72 27.29
N SER A 137 -1.91 2.69 27.87
CA SER A 137 -1.80 4.04 27.32
C SER A 137 -1.12 4.04 25.95
N LEU A 138 0.02 3.34 25.82
CA LEU A 138 0.77 3.26 24.58
C LEU A 138 -0.04 2.65 23.43
N VAL A 139 -0.79 1.56 23.69
CA VAL A 139 -1.66 0.93 22.69
C VAL A 139 -2.81 1.86 22.30
N SER A 140 -3.38 2.60 23.26
CA SER A 140 -4.43 3.58 23.00
C SER A 140 -3.93 4.74 22.12
N ASP A 141 -2.77 5.29 22.45
CA ASP A 141 -2.12 6.37 21.70
C ASP A 141 -1.77 5.93 20.27
N LEU A 142 -1.24 4.71 20.11
CA LEU A 142 -0.93 4.14 18.80
C LEU A 142 -2.19 3.99 17.95
N LEU A 143 -3.26 3.40 18.50
CA LEU A 143 -4.51 3.23 17.77
C LEU A 143 -5.13 4.59 17.40
N SER A 144 -5.14 5.56 18.32
CA SER A 144 -5.69 6.90 18.06
C SER A 144 -4.91 7.64 16.97
N THR A 145 -3.57 7.65 17.06
CA THR A 145 -2.69 8.24 16.06
C THR A 145 -2.91 7.58 14.70
N PHE A 146 -2.92 6.24 14.67
CA PHE A 146 -3.06 5.49 13.44
C PHE A 146 -4.45 5.66 12.80
N SER A 147 -5.51 5.72 13.61
CA SER A 147 -6.87 5.98 13.13
C SER A 147 -6.97 7.36 12.46
N THR A 148 -6.31 8.36 13.05
CA THR A 148 -6.20 9.71 12.48
C THR A 148 -5.43 9.69 11.17
N LEU A 149 -4.24 9.06 11.15
CA LEU A 149 -3.44 8.86 9.93
C LEU A 149 -4.27 8.22 8.81
N ARG A 150 -4.97 7.13 9.10
CA ARG A 150 -5.81 6.42 8.12
C ARG A 150 -6.94 7.30 7.59
N ALA A 151 -7.61 8.06 8.44
CA ALA A 151 -8.69 8.95 8.00
C ALA A 151 -8.16 10.01 7.02
N HIS A 152 -7.06 10.68 7.35
CA HIS A 152 -6.42 11.67 6.48
C HIS A 152 -5.88 11.05 5.19
N MET A 153 -5.21 9.90 5.27
CA MET A 153 -4.69 9.19 4.10
C MET A 153 -5.82 8.84 3.13
N ARG A 154 -6.96 8.33 3.62
CA ARG A 154 -8.09 8.00 2.74
C ARG A 154 -8.64 9.20 2.00
N GLN A 155 -8.79 10.33 2.70
CA GLN A 155 -9.25 11.57 2.08
C GLN A 155 -8.27 12.07 1.03
N HIS A 156 -6.97 12.03 1.34
CA HIS A 156 -5.89 12.44 0.45
C HIS A 156 -5.87 11.58 -0.84
N LEU A 157 -5.79 10.25 -0.70
CA LEU A 157 -5.80 9.33 -1.85
C LEU A 157 -7.09 9.45 -2.69
N GLU A 158 -8.23 9.71 -2.05
CA GLU A 158 -9.50 9.94 -2.76
C GLU A 158 -9.49 11.25 -3.56
N GLU A 159 -8.89 12.31 -3.04
CA GLU A 159 -8.75 13.58 -3.77
C GLU A 159 -7.86 13.44 -5.00
N GLU A 160 -6.73 12.75 -4.86
CA GLU A 160 -5.86 12.42 -5.99
C GLU A 160 -6.58 11.60 -7.06
N GLU A 161 -7.42 10.66 -6.65
CA GLU A 161 -8.18 9.82 -7.58
C GLU A 161 -9.35 10.55 -8.24
N ILE A 162 -10.00 11.47 -7.55
CA ILE A 162 -11.16 12.21 -8.07
C ILE A 162 -10.72 13.43 -8.88
N VAL A 163 -9.53 13.98 -8.62
CA VAL A 163 -9.03 15.19 -9.27
C VAL A 163 -7.79 14.90 -10.11
N GLY A 164 -6.75 14.33 -9.52
CA GLY A 164 -5.45 14.11 -10.16
C GLY A 164 -5.51 13.08 -11.28
N LEU A 165 -6.13 11.93 -11.04
CA LEU A 165 -6.22 10.83 -12.01
C LEU A 165 -7.00 11.24 -13.28
N PRO A 166 -8.19 11.88 -13.20
CA PRO A 166 -8.86 12.43 -14.38
C PRO A 166 -8.04 13.51 -15.09
N LEU A 167 -7.39 14.40 -14.34
CA LEU A 167 -6.55 15.47 -14.90
C LEU A 167 -5.38 14.88 -15.69
N MET A 168 -4.68 13.89 -15.13
CA MET A 168 -3.63 13.15 -15.83
C MET A 168 -4.19 12.52 -17.11
N ARG A 169 -5.27 11.73 -17.01
CA ARG A 169 -5.80 11.00 -18.18
C ARG A 169 -6.34 11.92 -19.28
N LYS A 170 -6.78 13.13 -18.93
CA LYS A 170 -7.23 14.15 -19.89
C LYS A 170 -6.08 14.75 -20.69
N HIS A 171 -4.89 14.90 -20.10
CA HIS A 171 -3.77 15.66 -20.67
C HIS A 171 -2.56 14.82 -21.10
N PHE A 172 -2.54 13.54 -20.74
CA PHE A 172 -1.49 12.60 -21.05
C PHE A 172 -2.05 11.30 -21.63
N THR A 173 -1.16 10.46 -22.16
CA THR A 173 -1.45 9.12 -22.66
C THR A 173 -0.77 8.06 -21.80
N ALA A 174 -1.25 6.81 -21.87
CA ALA A 174 -0.63 5.70 -21.16
C ALA A 174 0.83 5.46 -21.57
N ALA A 175 1.18 5.70 -22.84
CA ALA A 175 2.55 5.57 -23.34
C ALA A 175 3.50 6.61 -22.74
N GLU A 176 3.00 7.82 -22.45
CA GLU A 176 3.78 8.85 -21.76
C GLU A 176 3.94 8.52 -20.28
N LEU A 177 2.87 8.04 -19.63
CA LEU A 177 2.91 7.58 -18.25
C LEU A 177 3.90 6.42 -18.05
N GLU A 178 3.99 5.50 -19.02
CA GLU A 178 4.90 4.35 -18.97
C GLU A 178 6.37 4.77 -18.75
N VAL A 179 6.76 5.96 -19.22
CA VAL A 179 8.12 6.50 -18.99
C VAL A 179 8.36 6.79 -17.51
N CYS A 180 7.37 7.35 -16.80
CA CYS A 180 7.43 7.58 -15.36
C CYS A 180 7.34 6.27 -14.59
N GLU A 181 6.40 5.39 -14.96
CA GLU A 181 6.23 4.09 -14.32
C GLU A 181 7.49 3.22 -14.42
N LYS A 182 8.21 3.27 -15.54
CA LYS A 182 9.50 2.56 -15.68
C LYS A 182 10.57 3.07 -14.72
N LYS A 183 10.63 4.38 -14.44
CA LYS A 183 11.57 4.94 -13.46
C LYS A 183 11.24 4.44 -12.06
N ILE A 184 9.95 4.49 -11.70
CA ILE A 184 9.44 3.98 -10.43
C ILE A 184 9.75 2.48 -10.28
N VAL A 185 9.36 1.67 -11.26
CA VAL A 185 9.57 0.21 -11.24
C VAL A 185 11.06 -0.17 -11.16
N ALA A 186 11.96 0.63 -11.75
CA ALA A 186 13.40 0.39 -11.66
C ALA A 186 13.98 0.64 -10.25
N ASP A 187 13.35 1.50 -9.46
CA ASP A 187 13.73 1.81 -8.08
C ASP A 187 13.13 0.79 -7.07
N LEU A 188 11.98 0.19 -7.41
CA LEU A 188 11.31 -0.76 -6.53
C LEU A 188 12.13 -2.04 -6.28
N LYS A 189 12.27 -2.41 -5.01
CA LYS A 189 12.77 -3.71 -4.60
C LYS A 189 11.68 -4.77 -4.81
N PRO A 190 12.05 -6.07 -4.83
CA PRO A 190 11.06 -7.14 -4.88
C PRO A 190 10.05 -7.14 -3.71
N SER A 191 10.42 -6.60 -2.54
CA SER A 191 9.50 -6.39 -1.40
C SER A 191 8.41 -5.37 -1.72
N ASP A 192 8.79 -4.28 -2.39
CA ASP A 192 7.94 -3.13 -2.61
C ASP A 192 6.92 -3.48 -3.72
N MET A 193 7.38 -4.23 -4.72
CA MET A 193 6.49 -4.87 -5.70
C MET A 193 5.56 -5.90 -5.05
N ALA A 194 6.01 -6.64 -4.02
CA ALA A 194 5.13 -7.56 -3.30
C ALA A 194 4.02 -6.80 -2.57
N PHE A 195 4.34 -5.68 -1.92
CA PHE A 195 3.39 -4.73 -1.33
C PHE A 195 2.37 -4.23 -2.35
N PHE A 196 2.84 -3.65 -3.45
CA PHE A 196 2.00 -3.12 -4.53
C PHE A 196 0.98 -4.15 -5.05
N LEU A 197 1.39 -5.42 -5.10
CA LEU A 197 0.56 -6.51 -5.58
C LEU A 197 -0.39 -7.08 -4.51
N ARG A 198 -0.29 -6.74 -3.23
CA ARG A 198 -1.07 -7.36 -2.12
C ARG A 198 -2.58 -7.41 -2.35
N PRO A 199 -3.25 -6.36 -2.87
CA PRO A 199 -4.71 -6.37 -3.09
C PRO A 199 -5.19 -7.36 -4.15
N MET A 200 -4.29 -7.87 -4.98
CA MET A 200 -4.64 -8.65 -6.17
C MET A 200 -4.60 -10.16 -5.93
N ASP A 201 -5.46 -10.90 -6.62
CA ASP A 201 -5.34 -12.36 -6.71
C ASP A 201 -4.16 -12.77 -7.62
N MET A 202 -3.79 -14.05 -7.61
CA MET A 202 -2.62 -14.51 -8.36
C MET A 202 -2.71 -14.31 -9.89
N PRO A 203 -3.84 -14.58 -10.56
CA PRO A 203 -4.02 -14.23 -11.97
C PRO A 203 -3.81 -12.74 -12.23
N THR A 204 -4.44 -11.87 -11.44
CA THR A 204 -4.35 -10.41 -11.60
C THR A 204 -2.92 -9.93 -11.36
N LYS A 205 -2.21 -10.45 -10.36
CA LYS A 205 -0.79 -10.13 -10.13
C LYS A 205 0.08 -10.34 -11.37
N ARG A 206 -0.07 -11.48 -12.05
CA ARG A 206 0.69 -11.80 -13.27
C ARG A 206 0.32 -10.89 -14.44
N ALA A 207 -0.97 -10.63 -14.61
CA ALA A 207 -1.45 -9.72 -15.65
C ALA A 207 -0.89 -8.30 -15.43
N THR A 208 -0.96 -7.81 -14.20
CA THR A 208 -0.43 -6.51 -13.78
C THR A 208 1.08 -6.41 -14.04
N MET A 209 1.89 -7.37 -13.57
CA MET A 209 3.34 -7.36 -13.84
C MET A 209 3.67 -7.39 -15.34
N THR A 210 2.91 -8.15 -16.13
CA THR A 210 3.10 -8.24 -17.59
C THR A 210 2.81 -6.90 -18.26
N ARG A 211 1.77 -6.21 -17.81
CA ARG A 211 1.39 -4.87 -18.31
C ARG A 211 2.44 -3.81 -18.00
N PHE A 212 3.08 -3.88 -16.83
CA PHE A 212 4.24 -3.03 -16.49
C PHE A 212 5.54 -3.46 -17.21
N GLY A 213 5.46 -4.32 -18.23
CA GLY A 213 6.60 -4.73 -19.04
C GLY A 213 7.59 -5.66 -18.33
N ILE A 214 7.23 -6.22 -17.17
CA ILE A 214 8.13 -7.06 -16.39
C ILE A 214 8.29 -8.43 -17.08
N PRO A 215 9.52 -8.87 -17.44
CA PRO A 215 9.72 -10.13 -18.14
C PRO A 215 9.26 -11.35 -17.34
N ARG A 216 8.66 -12.35 -18.02
CA ARG A 216 8.10 -13.56 -17.38
C ARG A 216 9.11 -14.32 -16.50
N LEU A 217 10.39 -14.33 -16.87
CA LEU A 217 11.46 -14.94 -16.06
C LEU A 217 11.68 -14.17 -14.75
N VAL A 218 11.73 -12.83 -14.79
CA VAL A 218 11.85 -11.97 -13.60
C VAL A 218 10.63 -12.14 -12.68
N GLN A 219 9.42 -12.15 -13.26
CA GLN A 219 8.21 -12.43 -12.51
C GLN A 219 8.33 -13.77 -11.77
N THR A 220 8.75 -14.83 -12.47
CA THR A 220 8.74 -16.20 -11.93
C THR A 220 9.84 -16.45 -10.90
N LEU A 221 11.04 -15.93 -11.13
CA LEU A 221 12.24 -16.24 -10.33
C LEU A 221 12.51 -15.21 -9.22
N VAL A 222 11.98 -14.00 -9.33
CA VAL A 222 12.26 -12.92 -8.36
C VAL A 222 10.98 -12.47 -7.66
N LEU A 223 10.00 -11.96 -8.41
CA LEU A 223 8.84 -11.28 -7.82
C LEU A 223 7.85 -12.24 -7.18
N LEU A 224 7.52 -13.37 -7.81
CA LEU A 224 6.62 -14.35 -7.22
C LEU A 224 7.19 -15.01 -5.96
N PRO A 225 8.49 -15.34 -5.88
CA PRO A 225 9.12 -15.69 -4.61
C PRO A 225 9.00 -14.59 -3.54
N ALA A 226 9.16 -13.31 -3.92
CA ALA A 226 8.97 -12.19 -3.01
C ALA A 226 7.51 -12.09 -2.51
N VAL A 227 6.52 -12.19 -3.40
CA VAL A 227 5.08 -12.26 -3.03
C VAL A 227 4.80 -13.43 -2.08
N ARG A 228 5.40 -14.60 -2.30
CA ARG A 228 5.25 -15.75 -1.38
C ARG A 228 5.97 -15.54 -0.05
N ARG A 229 7.08 -14.80 -0.03
CA ARG A 229 7.76 -14.43 1.21
C ARG A 229 6.88 -13.46 1.98
N ASP A 230 6.41 -12.41 1.32
CA ASP A 230 5.49 -11.40 1.86
C ASP A 230 4.24 -12.04 2.49
N ALA A 231 3.60 -12.97 1.76
CA ALA A 231 2.44 -13.71 2.27
C ALA A 231 2.74 -14.50 3.56
N ARG A 232 3.96 -15.04 3.71
CA ARG A 232 4.38 -15.83 4.87
C ARG A 232 4.89 -14.97 6.03
N THR A 233 5.26 -13.72 5.78
CA THR A 233 5.81 -12.82 6.79
C THR A 233 4.82 -11.73 7.14
N VAL A 234 4.53 -10.81 6.23
CA VAL A 234 3.73 -9.62 6.47
C VAL A 234 2.24 -9.98 6.56
N MET A 235 1.71 -10.69 5.56
CA MET A 235 0.27 -11.04 5.58
C MET A 235 -0.08 -12.01 6.70
N HIS A 236 0.85 -12.89 7.08
CA HIS A 236 0.67 -13.77 8.23
C HIS A 236 0.66 -13.00 9.55
N ALA A 237 1.58 -12.03 9.72
CA ALA A 237 1.60 -11.17 10.90
C ALA A 237 0.30 -10.34 11.03
N TYR A 238 -0.25 -9.83 9.91
CA TYR A 238 -1.57 -9.20 9.91
C TYR A 238 -2.66 -10.16 10.41
N ALA A 239 -2.68 -11.39 9.90
CA ALA A 239 -3.69 -12.38 10.27
C ALA A 239 -3.62 -12.77 11.76
N GLU A 240 -2.42 -12.95 12.31
CA GLU A 240 -2.22 -13.29 13.73
C GLU A 240 -2.64 -12.14 14.66
N LEU A 241 -2.29 -10.89 14.31
CA LEU A 241 -2.72 -9.74 15.10
C LEU A 241 -4.24 -9.55 15.06
N ALA A 242 -4.87 -9.70 13.89
CA ALA A 242 -6.32 -9.60 13.74
C ALA A 242 -7.06 -10.72 14.50
N ALA A 243 -6.51 -11.94 14.54
CA ALA A 243 -7.04 -13.04 15.34
C ALA A 243 -6.81 -12.81 16.86
N GLY A 244 -5.71 -12.15 17.22
CA GLY A 244 -5.28 -11.98 18.61
C GLY A 244 -4.65 -13.24 19.21
N GLU A 245 -4.13 -14.13 18.36
CA GLU A 245 -3.47 -15.38 18.70
C GLU A 245 -2.48 -15.78 17.60
N GLN A 246 -1.49 -16.61 17.95
CA GLN A 246 -0.58 -17.18 16.96
C GLN A 246 -1.30 -18.27 16.17
N LEU A 247 -1.26 -18.14 14.85
CA LEU A 247 -1.92 -19.08 13.94
C LEU A 247 -0.95 -20.20 13.61
N GLN A 248 -1.44 -21.44 13.62
CA GLN A 248 -0.62 -22.56 13.19
C GLN A 248 -0.20 -22.36 11.73
N ARG A 249 1.10 -22.30 11.49
CA ARG A 249 1.63 -22.37 10.12
C ARG A 249 1.23 -23.73 9.56
N SER A 250 0.46 -23.72 8.47
CA SER A 250 0.14 -24.95 7.78
C SER A 250 1.43 -25.68 7.44
N LYS A 251 1.60 -26.92 7.93
CA LYS A 251 2.78 -27.76 7.67
C LYS A 251 2.88 -28.21 6.20
N GLY A 252 2.11 -27.61 5.30
CA GLY A 252 1.74 -28.16 3.99
C GLY A 252 2.17 -27.30 2.82
N ALA A 253 3.45 -27.41 2.47
CA ALA A 253 3.90 -27.54 1.07
C ALA A 253 5.34 -28.05 1.14
N ARG A 254 5.51 -29.36 1.45
CA ARG A 254 6.77 -30.05 1.19
C ARG A 254 7.16 -29.71 -0.25
N LYS A 255 8.36 -29.18 -0.44
CA LYS A 255 8.97 -29.00 -1.76
C LYS A 255 8.83 -30.33 -2.49
N GLY A 256 7.93 -30.42 -3.46
CA GLY A 256 8.02 -31.43 -4.49
C GLY A 256 9.35 -31.20 -5.17
N PHE A 257 10.33 -32.03 -4.82
CA PHE A 257 11.57 -32.14 -5.56
C PHE A 257 11.15 -32.44 -7.01
N LEU A 258 11.45 -31.53 -7.93
CA LEU A 258 11.38 -31.82 -9.35
C LEU A 258 12.42 -32.90 -9.60
N CYS A 259 11.99 -34.16 -9.62
CA CYS A 259 12.73 -35.22 -10.29
C CYS A 259 12.73 -34.87 -11.77
N PHE A 260 13.84 -34.29 -12.25
CA PHE A 260 14.19 -34.37 -13.65
C PHE A 260 14.66 -35.81 -13.89
N ALA A 261 13.77 -36.64 -14.44
CA ALA A 261 14.20 -37.86 -15.09
C ALA A 261 14.83 -37.48 -16.45
N ALA A 262 16.03 -38.01 -16.67
CA ALA A 262 16.83 -37.88 -17.89
C ALA A 262 16.21 -38.62 -19.08
#